data_AF-A0A2N0A1R6-F1
#
_entry.id   AF-A0A2N0A1R6-F1
#
_cell.length_a   1.000
_cell.length_b   1.000
_cell.length_c   1.000
_cell.angle_alpha   90.00
_cell.angle_beta   90.00
_cell.angle_gamma   90.00
#
_symmetry.space_group_name_H-M   'P 1'
#
loop_
_entity.id
_entity.type
_entity.pdbx_description
1 polymer ?
#
loop_
_entity_poly.entity_id
_entity_poly.type
_entity_poly.pdbx_seq_one_letter_code
_entity_poly.pdbx_strand_id
1 'polypeptide(L)'
;MVSKINKTVIPFGLVLILMGTFFSVGCSKKKKAPAAVESVWKADQDGVENSNGFAWVSKYCEKVRQCADPDMKTLNPDSEAILEKRLRKDFCLEKFKESKVYTLAMQEPKLVISRTISCLKTATEADCQLIKKGVSELSEDCKWLQTLQNSKE
;
A
#
# COMPACT_ATOMS: atom_id res chain seq x y z
N MET A 1 38.45 -60.73 5.08
CA MET A 1 38.50 -59.69 4.04
C MET A 1 37.15 -59.00 3.95
N VAL A 2 36.97 -57.83 4.57
CA VAL A 2 35.98 -56.83 4.14
C VAL A 2 36.55 -55.45 4.52
N SER A 3 36.57 -54.58 3.52
CA SER A 3 37.23 -53.28 3.46
C SER A 3 36.49 -52.21 4.28
N LYS A 4 37.25 -51.36 5.00
CA LYS A 4 36.79 -50.07 5.55
C LYS A 4 37.03 -48.99 4.50
N ILE A 5 35.99 -48.32 4.04
CA ILE A 5 36.09 -47.07 3.26
C ILE A 5 35.23 -46.02 3.94
N ASN A 6 35.91 -44.99 4.43
CA ASN A 6 35.40 -43.79 5.06
C ASN A 6 34.76 -42.90 3.98
N LYS A 7 33.48 -42.53 4.12
CA LYS A 7 32.81 -41.59 3.20
C LYS A 7 32.64 -40.24 3.89
N THR A 8 33.56 -39.33 3.63
CA THR A 8 33.36 -37.90 3.89
C THR A 8 32.48 -37.35 2.77
N VAL A 9 31.25 -36.97 3.10
CA VAL A 9 30.29 -36.37 2.17
C VAL A 9 30.45 -34.85 2.24
N ILE A 10 30.96 -34.24 1.17
CA ILE A 10 30.89 -32.79 0.94
C ILE A 10 29.70 -32.56 0.00
N PRO A 11 28.72 -31.70 0.34
CA PRO A 11 27.59 -31.45 -0.53
C PRO A 11 28.01 -30.49 -1.65
N PHE A 12 28.22 -31.05 -2.84
CA PHE A 12 28.21 -30.29 -4.10
C PHE A 12 26.76 -29.94 -4.44
N GLY A 13 26.23 -28.95 -3.73
CA GLY A 13 24.90 -28.39 -3.97
C GLY A 13 24.98 -27.11 -4.80
N LEU A 14 24.30 -27.14 -5.95
CA LEU A 14 23.84 -25.98 -6.72
C LEU A 14 24.91 -25.10 -7.38
N VAL A 15 25.43 -25.59 -8.50
CA VAL A 15 25.91 -24.76 -9.59
C VAL A 15 24.96 -24.96 -10.79
N LEU A 16 24.40 -23.85 -11.27
CA LEU A 16 23.82 -23.61 -12.60
C LEU A 16 22.56 -24.39 -13.02
N ILE A 17 21.38 -23.82 -12.74
CA ILE A 17 20.26 -23.81 -13.70
C ILE A 17 19.68 -22.38 -13.74
N LEU A 18 20.28 -21.56 -14.60
CA LEU A 18 19.76 -20.29 -15.10
C LEU A 18 19.47 -20.52 -16.58
N MET A 19 18.21 -20.69 -16.96
CA MET A 19 17.58 -20.11 -18.16
C MET A 19 16.25 -20.77 -18.47
N GLY A 20 15.25 -19.91 -18.70
CA GLY A 20 14.23 -20.19 -19.69
C GLY A 20 12.86 -20.56 -19.15
N THR A 21 12.21 -19.65 -18.42
CA THR A 21 10.79 -19.26 -18.58
C THR A 21 10.47 -18.28 -17.48
N PHE A 22 10.19 -17.01 -17.80
CA PHE A 22 9.24 -16.10 -17.12
C PHE A 22 9.44 -14.68 -17.69
N PHE A 23 9.38 -14.56 -19.02
CA PHE A 23 9.00 -13.30 -19.67
C PHE A 23 7.54 -13.39 -20.07
N SER A 24 6.64 -13.55 -19.09
CA SER A 24 5.32 -12.98 -19.21
C SER A 24 5.45 -11.50 -18.81
N VAL A 25 5.95 -10.69 -19.75
CA VAL A 25 5.64 -9.25 -19.78
C VAL A 25 4.14 -9.17 -20.08
N GLY A 26 3.34 -9.49 -19.07
CA GLY A 26 1.97 -9.03 -19.02
C GLY A 26 2.07 -7.52 -18.84
N CYS A 27 2.03 -6.78 -19.95
CA CYS A 27 1.54 -5.41 -19.95
C CYS A 27 0.13 -5.46 -19.36
N SER A 28 0.06 -5.45 -18.04
CA SER A 28 -1.15 -5.18 -17.30
C SER A 28 -1.47 -3.74 -17.66
N LYS A 29 -2.27 -3.56 -18.72
CA LYS A 29 -2.89 -2.28 -19.03
C LYS A 29 -3.42 -1.79 -17.69
N LYS A 30 -2.92 -0.66 -17.19
CA LYS A 30 -3.52 0.03 -16.04
C LYS A 30 -5.00 0.07 -16.35
N LYS A 31 -5.80 -0.76 -15.68
CA LYS A 31 -7.25 -0.72 -15.82
C LYS A 31 -7.60 0.67 -15.31
N LYS A 32 -7.84 1.60 -16.23
CA LYS A 32 -8.41 2.90 -15.86
C LYS A 32 -9.67 2.54 -15.11
N ALA A 33 -9.70 2.86 -13.82
CA ALA A 33 -10.91 2.65 -13.07
C ALA A 33 -12.05 3.40 -13.77
N PRO A 34 -13.25 2.80 -13.83
CA PRO A 34 -14.39 3.44 -14.47
C PRO A 34 -14.54 4.87 -13.94
N ALA A 35 -14.79 5.84 -14.83
CA ALA A 35 -15.00 7.24 -14.44
C ALA A 35 -16.09 7.40 -13.34
N ALA A 36 -17.02 6.43 -13.26
CA ALA A 36 -18.03 6.32 -12.22
C ALA A 36 -17.47 6.10 -10.80
N VAL A 37 -16.37 5.34 -10.63
CA VAL A 37 -15.71 5.19 -9.32
C VAL A 37 -15.14 6.54 -8.89
N GLU A 38 -14.52 7.24 -9.84
CA GLU A 38 -13.86 8.51 -9.57
C GLU A 38 -14.85 9.59 -9.11
N SER A 39 -16.07 9.63 -9.68
CA SER A 39 -17.11 10.55 -9.22
C SER A 39 -17.59 10.25 -7.80
N VAL A 40 -17.64 8.98 -7.39
CA VAL A 40 -17.98 8.60 -6.00
C VAL A 40 -16.94 9.15 -5.01
N TRP A 41 -15.65 9.03 -5.32
CA TRP A 41 -14.59 9.52 -4.44
C TRP A 41 -14.41 11.05 -4.46
N LYS A 42 -14.89 11.73 -5.51
CA LYS A 42 -14.91 13.20 -5.63
C LYS A 42 -16.16 13.86 -5.03
N ALA A 43 -17.22 13.10 -4.78
CA ALA A 43 -18.43 13.63 -4.18
C ALA A 43 -18.16 14.03 -2.71
N ASP A 44 -18.53 15.26 -2.36
CA ASP A 44 -18.49 15.72 -0.97
C ASP A 44 -19.52 14.98 -0.12
N GLN A 45 -19.19 14.77 1.15
CA GLN A 45 -20.06 14.11 2.10
C GLN A 45 -21.07 15.09 2.69
N ASP A 46 -22.35 14.73 2.63
CA ASP A 46 -23.45 15.39 3.36
C ASP A 46 -23.45 16.93 3.26
N GLY A 47 -23.04 17.48 2.12
CA GLY A 47 -22.99 18.93 1.86
C GLY A 47 -21.82 19.68 2.51
N VAL A 48 -20.86 18.98 3.12
CA VAL A 48 -19.65 19.58 3.68
C VAL A 48 -18.62 19.75 2.57
N GLU A 49 -18.31 20.99 2.20
CA GLU A 49 -17.33 21.30 1.16
C GLU A 49 -15.95 20.71 1.50
N ASN A 50 -15.25 20.14 0.51
CA ASN A 50 -13.90 19.57 0.65
C ASN A 50 -13.82 18.38 1.62
N SER A 51 -14.94 17.68 1.83
CA SER A 51 -15.00 16.46 2.65
C SER A 51 -14.93 15.17 1.84
N ASN A 52 -14.82 15.27 0.51
CA ASN A 52 -14.72 14.10 -0.36
C ASN A 52 -13.56 13.15 -0.02
N GLY A 53 -13.70 11.88 -0.42
CA GLY A 53 -12.76 10.84 -0.05
C GLY A 53 -11.34 11.08 -0.57
N PHE A 54 -11.18 11.64 -1.78
CA PHE A 54 -9.84 11.97 -2.30
C PHE A 54 -9.14 13.09 -1.51
N ALA A 55 -9.88 14.03 -0.94
CA ALA A 55 -9.31 15.03 -0.04
C ALA A 55 -8.73 14.36 1.22
N TRP A 56 -9.41 13.37 1.79
CA TRP A 56 -8.91 12.62 2.94
C TRP A 56 -7.73 11.70 2.61
N VAL A 57 -7.76 11.02 1.46
CA VAL A 57 -6.60 10.24 0.97
C VAL A 57 -5.39 11.15 0.82
N SER A 58 -5.58 12.33 0.23
CA SER A 58 -4.54 13.34 0.07
C SER A 58 -3.92 13.79 1.40
N LYS A 59 -4.77 14.12 2.39
CA LYS A 59 -4.32 14.50 3.75
C LYS A 59 -3.52 13.38 4.42
N TYR A 60 -3.98 12.14 4.29
CA TYR A 60 -3.28 10.99 4.83
C TYR A 60 -1.92 10.76 4.15
N CYS A 61 -1.84 10.89 2.82
CA CYS A 61 -0.56 10.79 2.10
C CYS A 61 0.45 11.84 2.59
N GLU A 62 0.01 13.07 2.84
CA GLU A 62 0.83 14.14 3.42
C GLU A 62 1.29 13.78 4.84
N LYS A 63 0.39 13.24 5.68
CA LYS A 63 0.72 12.77 7.02
C LYS A 63 1.80 11.68 7.00
N VAL A 64 1.66 10.68 6.12
CA VAL A 64 2.64 9.59 5.99
C VAL A 64 4.01 10.14 5.60
N ARG A 65 4.06 11.09 4.65
CA ARG A 65 5.31 11.78 4.30
C ARG A 65 5.91 12.51 5.50
N GLN A 66 5.12 13.33 6.20
CA GLN A 66 5.58 14.05 7.39
C GLN A 66 6.15 13.10 8.47
N CYS A 67 5.56 11.92 8.64
CA CYS A 67 6.05 10.93 9.59
C CYS A 67 7.32 10.20 9.15
N ALA A 68 7.61 10.18 7.85
CA ALA A 68 8.82 9.59 7.28
C ALA A 68 9.97 10.60 7.16
N ASP A 69 9.68 11.91 7.08
CA ASP A 69 10.68 12.98 6.89
C ASP A 69 11.90 12.90 7.84
N PRO A 70 11.76 12.65 9.16
CA PRO A 70 12.91 12.53 10.05
C PRO A 70 13.81 11.33 9.72
N ASP A 71 13.20 10.19 9.39
CA ASP A 71 13.93 8.95 9.10
C ASP A 71 14.58 9.02 7.72
N MET A 72 13.91 9.67 6.75
CA MET A 72 14.42 9.88 5.39
C MET A 72 15.76 10.61 5.38
N LYS A 73 15.91 11.65 6.20
CA LYS A 73 17.15 12.45 6.29
C LYS A 73 18.34 11.66 6.84
N THR A 74 18.11 10.48 7.39
CA THR A 74 19.17 9.59 7.88
C THR A 74 19.64 8.58 6.82
N LEU A 75 18.96 8.53 5.67
CA LEU A 75 19.29 7.62 4.58
C LEU A 75 20.42 8.16 3.71
N ASN A 76 21.04 7.27 2.92
CA ASN A 76 21.93 7.70 1.84
C ASN A 76 21.13 8.40 0.71
N PRO A 77 21.78 9.23 -0.13
CA PRO A 77 21.08 10.02 -1.15
C PRO A 77 20.20 9.21 -2.10
N ASP A 78 20.65 8.01 -2.51
CA ASP A 78 19.89 7.15 -3.42
C ASP A 78 18.62 6.62 -2.75
N SER A 79 18.72 6.19 -1.50
CA SER A 79 17.60 5.65 -0.72
C SER A 79 16.59 6.74 -0.37
N GLU A 80 17.08 7.94 -0.03
CA GLU A 80 16.25 9.13 0.17
C GLU A 80 15.47 9.46 -1.09
N ALA A 81 16.12 9.56 -2.26
CA ALA A 81 15.46 9.88 -3.52
C ALA A 81 14.40 8.83 -3.93
N ILE A 82 14.67 7.54 -3.69
CA ILE A 82 13.69 6.47 -3.93
C ILE A 82 12.47 6.64 -3.01
N LEU A 83 12.70 6.92 -1.73
CA LEU A 83 11.62 7.06 -0.75
C LEU A 83 10.81 8.34 -0.99
N GLU A 84 11.46 9.46 -1.32
CA GLU A 84 10.80 10.70 -1.74
C GLU A 84 9.84 10.46 -2.89
N LYS A 85 10.29 9.72 -3.93
CA LYS A 85 9.45 9.39 -5.10
C LYS A 85 8.23 8.58 -4.73
N ARG A 86 8.35 7.65 -3.76
CA ARG A 86 7.25 6.80 -3.29
C ARG A 86 6.28 7.54 -2.37
N LEU A 87 6.75 8.55 -1.65
CA LEU A 87 5.96 9.35 -0.71
C LEU A 87 5.37 10.61 -1.34
N ARG A 88 5.57 10.85 -2.64
CA ARG A 88 4.89 11.94 -3.33
C ARG A 88 3.38 11.72 -3.30
N LYS A 89 2.65 12.82 -3.11
CA LYS A 89 1.19 12.84 -3.01
C LYS A 89 0.50 12.23 -4.23
N ASP A 90 0.99 12.54 -5.44
CA ASP A 90 0.49 11.98 -6.70
C ASP A 90 0.64 10.47 -6.74
N PHE A 91 1.81 9.96 -6.38
CA PHE A 91 2.11 8.53 -6.38
C PHE A 91 1.26 7.79 -5.34
N CYS A 92 1.15 8.33 -4.13
CA CYS A 92 0.32 7.76 -3.07
C CYS A 92 -1.16 7.68 -3.48
N LEU A 93 -1.70 8.75 -4.08
CA LEU A 93 -3.07 8.75 -4.59
C LEU A 93 -3.27 7.73 -5.73
N GLU A 94 -2.31 7.60 -6.65
CA GLU A 94 -2.37 6.59 -7.70
C GLU A 94 -2.32 5.17 -7.12
N LYS A 95 -1.51 4.91 -6.08
CA LYS A 95 -1.50 3.63 -5.37
C LYS A 95 -2.80 3.35 -4.63
N PHE A 96 -3.43 4.38 -4.08
CA PHE A 96 -4.76 4.24 -3.52
C PHE A 96 -5.79 3.81 -4.58
N LYS A 97 -5.76 4.39 -5.78
CA LYS A 97 -6.64 4.00 -6.89
C LYS A 97 -6.41 2.59 -7.42
N GLU A 98 -5.25 2.00 -7.14
CA GLU A 98 -4.96 0.59 -7.44
C GLU A 98 -5.54 -0.37 -6.38
N SER A 99 -6.06 0.14 -5.26
CA SER A 99 -6.56 -0.69 -4.16
C SER A 99 -7.97 -1.24 -4.41
N LYS A 100 -8.27 -2.38 -3.79
CA LYS A 100 -9.61 -2.98 -3.78
C LYS A 100 -10.66 -2.03 -3.19
N VAL A 101 -10.30 -1.33 -2.12
CA VAL A 101 -11.15 -0.33 -1.43
C VAL A 101 -11.68 0.71 -2.42
N TYR A 102 -10.80 1.20 -3.30
CA TYR A 102 -11.18 2.19 -4.29
C TYR A 102 -12.30 1.68 -5.19
N THR A 103 -12.17 0.46 -5.72
CA THR A 103 -13.20 -0.14 -6.58
C THR A 103 -14.45 -0.60 -5.83
N LEU A 104 -14.32 -1.01 -4.57
CA LEU A 104 -15.44 -1.47 -3.72
C LEU A 104 -16.46 -0.37 -3.46
N ALA A 105 -16.03 0.90 -3.51
CA ALA A 105 -16.91 2.05 -3.37
C ALA A 105 -18.01 2.12 -4.45
N MET A 106 -17.92 1.37 -5.55
CA MET A 106 -19.04 1.28 -6.51
C MET A 106 -20.16 0.37 -6.04
N GLN A 107 -19.85 -0.64 -5.21
CA GLN A 107 -20.83 -1.60 -4.72
C GLN A 107 -21.53 -1.05 -3.48
N GLU A 108 -20.76 -0.49 -2.55
CA GLU A 108 -21.28 0.07 -1.29
C GLU A 108 -20.71 1.48 -1.00
N PRO A 109 -21.07 2.50 -1.80
CA PRO A 109 -20.46 3.84 -1.71
C PRO A 109 -20.49 4.44 -0.32
N LYS A 110 -21.67 4.46 0.30
CA LYS A 110 -21.85 5.11 1.61
C LYS A 110 -20.99 4.47 2.70
N LEU A 111 -21.03 3.13 2.78
CA LEU A 111 -20.26 2.39 3.78
C LEU A 111 -18.76 2.54 3.55
N VAL A 112 -18.30 2.29 2.32
CA VAL A 112 -16.87 2.28 2.00
C VAL A 112 -16.23 3.64 2.18
N ILE A 113 -16.85 4.70 1.65
CA ILE A 113 -16.32 6.06 1.75
C ILE A 113 -16.33 6.51 3.21
N SER A 114 -17.43 6.29 3.95
CA SER A 114 -17.53 6.70 5.35
C SER A 114 -16.48 6.02 6.23
N ARG A 115 -16.34 4.69 6.15
CA ARG A 115 -15.35 3.94 6.95
C ARG A 115 -13.92 4.28 6.56
N THR A 116 -13.66 4.48 5.26
CA THR A 116 -12.33 4.90 4.80
C THR A 116 -11.99 6.28 5.34
N ILE A 117 -12.88 7.27 5.20
CA ILE A 117 -12.66 8.62 5.72
C ILE A 117 -12.48 8.61 7.24
N SER A 118 -13.31 7.86 7.95
CA SER A 118 -13.22 7.67 9.40
C SER A 118 -11.81 7.20 9.81
N CYS A 119 -11.30 6.13 9.18
CA CYS A 119 -9.94 5.68 9.42
C CYS A 119 -8.88 6.74 9.08
N LEU A 120 -8.97 7.35 7.89
CA LEU A 120 -7.97 8.32 7.43
C LEU A 120 -7.93 9.56 8.34
N LYS A 121 -9.08 9.97 8.88
CA LYS A 121 -9.16 11.04 9.88
C LYS A 121 -8.42 10.66 11.15
N THR A 122 -8.73 9.49 11.73
CA THR A 122 -8.01 8.97 12.92
C THR A 122 -6.50 8.89 12.65
N ALA A 123 -6.10 8.38 11.50
CA ALA A 123 -4.69 8.26 11.14
C ALA A 123 -3.99 9.61 10.93
N THR A 124 -4.70 10.63 10.43
CA THR A 124 -4.13 11.98 10.26
C THR A 124 -3.92 12.67 11.62
N GLU A 125 -4.79 12.40 12.57
CA GLU A 125 -4.73 12.94 13.95
C GLU A 125 -3.74 12.17 14.84
N ALA A 126 -3.41 10.92 14.52
CA ALA A 126 -2.50 10.09 15.30
C ALA A 126 -1.03 10.57 15.27
N ASP A 127 -0.29 10.24 16.34
CA ASP A 127 1.15 10.44 16.39
C ASP A 127 1.89 9.55 15.38
N CYS A 128 3.00 10.07 14.85
CA CYS A 128 3.80 9.32 13.88
C CYS A 128 4.34 7.99 14.42
N GLN A 129 4.55 7.87 15.73
CA GLN A 129 4.95 6.60 16.36
C GLN A 129 3.87 5.53 16.23
N LEU A 130 2.60 5.90 16.32
CA LEU A 130 1.48 4.96 16.14
C LEU A 130 1.34 4.57 14.67
N ILE A 131 1.46 5.53 13.76
CA ILE A 131 1.43 5.27 12.31
C ILE A 131 2.55 4.30 11.89
N LYS A 132 3.77 4.49 12.43
CA LYS A 132 4.91 3.60 12.17
C LYS A 132 4.71 2.19 12.71
N LYS A 133 3.99 2.02 13.83
CA LYS A 133 3.66 0.71 14.40
C LYS A 133 2.58 -0.02 13.60
N GLY A 134 1.67 0.72 12.98
CA GLY A 134 0.66 0.17 12.08
C GLY A 134 -0.68 0.88 12.23
N VAL A 135 -1.27 1.25 11.09
CA VAL A 135 -2.53 2.03 11.07
C VAL A 135 -3.74 1.21 11.51
N SER A 136 -3.70 -0.13 11.42
CA SER A 136 -4.82 -0.99 11.79
C SER A 136 -5.14 -1.04 13.28
N GLU A 137 -4.21 -0.64 14.14
CA GLU A 137 -4.41 -0.59 15.59
C GLU A 137 -5.08 0.71 16.04
N LEU A 138 -5.28 1.68 15.14
CA LEU A 138 -5.80 3.00 15.48
C LEU A 138 -7.32 3.02 15.69
N SER A 139 -8.06 2.21 14.95
CA SER A 139 -9.52 2.10 15.05
C SER A 139 -10.05 0.85 14.35
N GLU A 140 -11.29 0.46 14.68
CA GLU A 140 -11.97 -0.65 13.99
C GLU A 140 -12.16 -0.38 12.49
N ASP A 141 -12.33 0.88 12.09
CA ASP A 141 -12.40 1.26 10.68
C ASP A 141 -11.05 1.10 9.98
N CYS A 142 -9.94 1.39 10.66
CA CYS A 142 -8.61 1.13 10.09
C CYS A 142 -8.29 -0.36 10.02
N LYS A 143 -8.71 -1.14 11.01
CA LYS A 143 -8.60 -2.61 10.98
C LYS A 143 -9.42 -3.21 9.83
N TRP A 144 -10.64 -2.73 9.64
CA TRP A 144 -11.49 -3.10 8.51
C TRP A 144 -10.83 -2.73 7.17
N LEU A 145 -10.29 -1.51 7.06
CA LEU A 145 -9.63 -1.04 5.85
C LEU A 145 -8.40 -1.89 5.50
N GLN A 146 -7.56 -2.23 6.49
CA GLN A 146 -6.41 -3.11 6.30
C GLN A 146 -6.86 -4.52 5.87
N THR A 147 -7.92 -5.05 6.45
CA THR A 147 -8.47 -6.37 6.09
C THR A 147 -8.90 -6.40 4.62
N LEU A 148 -9.55 -5.34 4.14
CA LEU A 148 -9.92 -5.22 2.72
C LEU A 148 -8.71 -5.15 1.80
N GLN A 149 -7.70 -4.36 2.16
CA GLN A 149 -6.47 -4.20 1.37
C GLN A 149 -5.68 -5.51 1.27
N ASN A 150 -5.72 -6.34 2.31
CA ASN A 150 -4.98 -7.61 2.38
C ASN A 150 -5.80 -8.84 1.96
N SER A 151 -7.10 -8.68 1.70
CA SER A 151 -7.94 -9.80 1.25
C SER A 151 -7.46 -10.32 -0.11
N LYS A 152 -7.17 -11.63 -0.18
CA LYS A 152 -6.90 -12.30 -1.45
C LYS A 152 -8.21 -12.46 -2.21
N GLU A 153 -8.18 -12.28 -3.54
CA GLU A 153 -9.26 -12.67 -4.44
C GLU A 153 -9.40 -14.20 -4.50
#